data_AF-A0A920BZY2-F1
#
_entry.id   AF-A0A920BZY2-F1
#
_cell.length_a   1.000
_cell.length_b   1.000
_cell.length_c   1.000
_cell.angle_alpha   90.00
_cell.angle_beta   90.00
_cell.angle_gamma   90.00
#
_symmetry.space_group_name_H-M   'P 1'
#
loop_
_entity.id
_entity.type
_entity.pdbx_description
1 polymer ?
#
loop_
_entity_poly.entity_id
_entity_poly.type
_entity_poly.pdbx_seq_one_letter_code
_entity_poly.pdbx_strand_id
1 'polypeptide(L)' 'MLWRSPNILVDRIKRTYKDDIALVAYYGSYAQDKATFLSDLDMFFIPCTEKI' A
#
# COMPACT_ATOMS: atom_id res chain seq x y z
N MET A 1 9.07 14.01 -9.65
CA MET A 1 7.92 13.72 -8.76
C MET A 1 7.91 12.22 -8.42
N LEU A 2 8.92 11.73 -7.68
CA LEU A 2 9.08 10.31 -7.34
C LEU A 2 8.39 9.92 -6.01
N TRP A 3 7.98 10.91 -5.21
CA TRP A 3 7.51 10.75 -3.84
C TRP A 3 6.10 10.15 -3.68
N ARG A 4 5.37 9.94 -4.80
CA ARG A 4 3.97 9.46 -4.79
C ARG A 4 3.78 8.06 -5.37
N SER A 5 4.85 7.35 -5.69
CA SER A 5 4.71 5.99 -6.23
C SER A 5 4.26 5.03 -5.12
N PRO A 6 3.08 4.39 -5.24
CA PRO A 6 2.59 3.42 -4.25
C PRO A 6 3.57 2.26 -4.05
N ASN A 7 4.34 1.92 -5.09
CA ASN A 7 5.32 0.84 -5.07
C ASN A 7 6.42 1.06 -4.03
N ILE A 8 6.88 2.30 -3.83
CA ILE A 8 7.91 2.61 -2.82
C ILE A 8 7.36 2.31 -1.40
N LEU A 9 6.09 2.64 -1.17
CA LEU A 9 5.44 2.40 0.12
C LEU A 9 5.20 0.90 0.34
N VAL A 10 4.71 0.20 -0.68
CA VAL A 10 4.53 -1.26 -0.65
C VAL A 10 5.86 -1.98 -0.39
N ASP A 11 6.93 -1.59 -1.10
CA ASP A 11 8.25 -2.19 -0.93
C ASP A 11 8.81 -1.97 0.47
N ARG A 12 8.59 -0.77 1.05
CA ARG A 12 8.97 -0.49 2.43
C ARG A 12 8.18 -1.38 3.40
N ILE A 13 6.87 -1.49 3.23
CA ILE A 13 6.01 -2.33 4.08
C ILE A 13 6.46 -3.78 4.02
N LYS A 14 6.68 -4.32 2.81
CA LYS A 14 7.15 -5.70 2.59
C LYS A 14 8.52 -5.98 3.21
N ARG A 15 9.40 -4.98 3.33
CA ARG A 15 10.72 -5.14 3.96
C ARG A 15 10.67 -5.03 5.48
N THR A 16 9.89 -4.09 6.00
CA THR A 16 9.88 -3.75 7.43
C THR A 16 8.93 -4.63 8.24
N TYR A 17 7.81 -5.08 7.66
CA TYR A 17 6.73 -5.77 8.37
C TYR A 17 6.42 -7.14 7.74
N LYS A 18 7.44 -7.80 7.15
CA LYS A 18 7.29 -9.07 6.44
C LYS A 18 6.66 -10.20 7.28
N ASP A 19 6.88 -10.18 8.58
CA ASP A 19 6.45 -11.23 9.50
C ASP A 19 5.07 -10.88 10.13
N ASP A 20 4.70 -9.60 10.13
CA ASP A 20 3.47 -9.08 10.74
C ASP A 20 2.31 -8.92 9.75
N ILE A 21 2.60 -8.82 8.45
CA ILE A 21 1.62 -8.52 7.40
C ILE A 21 1.57 -9.66 6.37
N ALA A 22 0.41 -10.31 6.28
CA ALA A 22 0.14 -11.37 5.32
C ALA A 22 -0.13 -10.82 3.91
N LEU A 23 -0.79 -9.65 3.83
CA LEU A 23 -1.13 -9.00 2.57
C LEU A 23 -1.10 -7.48 2.73
N VAL A 24 -0.57 -6.78 1.72
CA VAL A 24 -0.72 -5.34 1.56
C VAL A 24 -1.17 -5.06 0.12
N ALA A 25 -2.16 -4.19 -0.03
CA ALA A 25 -2.68 -3.80 -1.34
C ALA A 25 -3.03 -2.31 -1.35
N TYR A 26 -2.75 -1.66 -2.48
CA TYR A 26 -3.30 -0.34 -2.81
C TYR A 26 -4.37 -0.50 -3.89
N TYR A 27 -5.38 0.37 -3.85
CA TYR A 27 -6.50 0.33 -4.77
C TYR A 27 -6.91 1.74 -5.19
N GLY A 28 -8.02 1.85 -5.91
CA GLY A 28 -8.53 3.15 -6.36
C GLY A 28 -7.73 3.73 -7.52
N SER A 29 -7.67 5.06 -7.58
CA SER A 29 -7.16 5.79 -8.75
C SER A 29 -5.70 5.47 -9.08
N TYR A 30 -4.88 5.18 -8.08
CA TYR A 30 -3.48 4.77 -8.25
C TYR A 30 -3.31 3.36 -8.80
N ALA A 31 -4.28 2.45 -8.57
CA ALA A 31 -4.26 1.10 -9.14
C ALA A 31 -4.81 1.04 -10.57
N GLN A 32 -5.56 2.07 -10.99
CA GLN A 32 -6.17 2.15 -12.32
C GLN A 32 -5.43 3.10 -13.27
N ASP A 33 -4.27 3.61 -12.88
CA ASP A 33 -3.49 4.63 -13.61
C ASP A 33 -4.31 5.91 -13.94
N LYS A 34 -5.30 6.22 -13.10
CA LYS A 34 -6.20 7.39 -13.22
C LYS A 34 -5.97 8.43 -12.12
N ALA A 35 -4.91 8.27 -11.33
CA ALA A 35 -4.59 9.19 -10.23
C ALA A 35 -4.26 10.58 -10.77
N THR A 36 -4.84 11.60 -10.15
CA THR A 36 -4.55 13.01 -10.42
C THR A 36 -3.69 13.59 -9.30
N PHE A 37 -3.24 14.84 -9.46
CA PHE A 37 -2.45 15.51 -8.41
C PHE A 37 -3.18 15.62 -7.06
N LEU A 38 -4.51 15.64 -7.06
CA LEU A 38 -5.34 15.75 -5.86
C LEU A 38 -5.83 14.39 -5.36
N SER A 39 -5.49 13.29 -6.03
CA SER A 39 -5.92 11.97 -5.63
C SER A 39 -5.17 11.48 -4.41
N ASP A 40 -5.93 10.99 -3.44
CA ASP A 40 -5.43 10.27 -2.28
C ASP A 40 -5.00 8.85 -2.63
N LEU A 41 -4.16 8.26 -1.78
CA LEU A 41 -3.68 6.89 -1.91
C LEU A 41 -4.49 5.98 -0.97
N ASP A 42 -5.32 5.12 -1.55
CA ASP A 42 -6.13 4.16 -0.81
C ASP A 42 -5.39 2.83 -0.64
N MET A 43 -5.26 2.36 0.61
CA MET A 43 -4.55 1.13 0.95
C MET A 43 -5.20 0.38 2.09
N PHE A 44 -5.05 -0.94 2.09
CA PHE A 44 -5.33 -1.79 3.24
C PHE A 44 -4.26 -2.87 3.39
N PHE A 45 -4.22 -3.47 4.58
CA PHE A 45 -3.37 -4.61 4.86
C PHE A 45 -4.13 -5.65 5.69
N ILE A 46 -3.67 -6.89 5.61
CA ILE A 46 -4.14 -8.00 6.43
C ILE A 46 -2.97 -8.42 7.32
N PRO A 47 -3.10 -8.35 8.66
CA PRO A 47 -2.05 -8.81 9.56
C PRO A 47 -1.95 -10.34 9.54
N CYS A 48 -0.77 -10.88 9.87
CA CYS A 48 -0.56 -12.31 10.11
C CYS A 48 -1.20 -12.79 11.43
N THR A 49 -1.49 -11.88 12.36
CA THR A 49 -2.08 -12.21 13.65
C THR A 49 -3.60 -12.26 13.56
N GLU A 50 -4.20 -13.24 14.24
CA GLU A 50 -5.65 -13.24 14.45
C GLU A 50 -6.10 -11.98 15.20
N LYS A 51 -7.26 -11.45 14.84
CA LYS A 51 -7.91 -10.40 15.63
C LYS A 51 -8.38 -11.04 16.94
N ILE A 52 -7.77 -10.66 18.05
CA ILE A 52 -8.28 -10.94 19.40
C ILE A 52 -9.53 -10.08 19.63
#